data_AF-A0A1X3DHA0-F1
#
_entry.id   AF-A0A1X3DHA0-F1
#
_cell.length_a   1.000
_cell.length_b   1.000
_cell.length_c   1.000
_cell.angle_alpha   90.00
_cell.angle_beta   90.00
_cell.angle_gamma   90.00
#
_symmetry.space_group_name_H-M   'P 1'
#
loop_
_entity.id
_entity.type
_entity.pdbx_description
1 polymer ?
#
loop_
_entity_poly.entity_id
_entity_poly.type
_entity_poly.pdbx_seq_one_letter_code
_entity_poly.pdbx_strand_id
1 'polypeptide(L)'
;MTQNIQWTKPVCQLDSDGLYLGQTEADLDVYARDGSYLIPGGCIDVEPPANRDGHAARWTGSGWEYITDHRGKTAYQTADGQAVIVDAVGELSDGLTFDAPPSHWHTWGGKQWVLAEQAAAEQLAQAKAAKLAEINAAAQSYVCQIAKTDDVPEFERQTWPLQANEALAWEQNPSAPTPLLAQIAADRGCDLDGLRAKALQKAKQFAALSASVAGQRQAYADRLEQAQDVDKVEAISPVYHLPQLKEDD
;
A
#
# COMPACT_ATOMS: atom_id res chain seq x y z
N MET A 1 -54.03 -7.75 62.12
CA MET A 1 -52.95 -7.07 61.39
C MET A 1 -52.14 -8.16 60.71
N THR A 2 -52.25 -8.29 59.39
CA THR A 2 -51.43 -9.25 58.64
C THR A 2 -50.00 -8.70 58.66
N GLN A 3 -49.11 -9.28 59.47
CA GLN A 3 -47.69 -8.95 59.37
C GLN A 3 -47.23 -9.44 58.00
N ASN A 4 -46.77 -8.51 57.17
CA ASN A 4 -46.21 -8.82 55.88
C ASN A 4 -44.78 -9.33 56.13
N ILE A 5 -44.60 -10.65 56.18
CA ILE A 5 -43.29 -11.27 56.37
C ILE A 5 -42.50 -11.05 55.07
N GLN A 6 -41.33 -10.43 55.16
CA GLN A 6 -40.38 -10.38 54.05
C GLN A 6 -39.62 -11.71 54.03
N TRP A 7 -40.00 -12.57 53.09
CA TRP A 7 -39.42 -13.90 52.94
C TRP A 7 -38.06 -13.88 52.24
N THR A 8 -37.85 -12.89 51.36
CA THR A 8 -36.62 -12.73 50.60
C THR A 8 -36.08 -11.32 50.73
N LYS A 9 -34.77 -11.19 50.58
CA LYS A 9 -34.06 -9.92 50.52
C LYS A 9 -33.08 -9.93 49.35
N PRO A 10 -32.99 -8.87 48.53
CA PRO A 10 -31.98 -8.78 47.49
C PRO A 10 -30.58 -8.63 48.09
N VAL A 11 -29.63 -9.40 47.58
CA VAL A 11 -28.22 -9.38 47.95
C VAL A 11 -27.36 -9.29 46.69
N CYS A 12 -26.18 -8.68 46.80
CA CYS A 12 -25.29 -8.50 45.65
C CYS A 12 -24.43 -9.75 45.46
N GLN A 13 -24.48 -10.35 44.28
CA GLN A 13 -23.64 -11.49 43.90
C GLN A 13 -22.32 -11.01 43.30
N LEU A 14 -21.21 -11.60 43.76
CA LEU A 14 -19.87 -11.32 43.26
C LEU A 14 -19.28 -12.54 42.54
N ASP A 15 -18.33 -12.32 41.64
CA ASP A 15 -17.45 -13.38 41.12
C ASP A 15 -16.27 -13.67 42.07
N SER A 16 -15.35 -14.54 41.63
CA SER A 16 -14.15 -14.89 42.40
C SER A 16 -13.18 -13.74 42.62
N ASP A 17 -13.24 -12.68 41.81
CA ASP A 17 -12.40 -11.49 41.88
C ASP A 17 -13.10 -10.34 42.64
N GLY A 18 -14.31 -10.59 43.15
CA GLY A 18 -15.11 -9.62 43.89
C GLY A 18 -15.84 -8.61 43.00
N LEU A 19 -15.96 -8.87 41.69
CA LEU A 19 -16.72 -8.03 40.77
C LEU A 19 -18.20 -8.31 40.88
N TYR A 20 -19.00 -7.24 40.88
CA TYR A 20 -20.44 -7.31 40.92
C TYR A 20 -21.03 -7.94 39.65
N LEU A 21 -21.78 -9.03 39.81
CA LEU A 21 -22.46 -9.75 38.73
C LEU A 21 -23.94 -9.35 38.59
N GLY A 22 -24.59 -9.02 39.71
CA GLY A 22 -26.02 -8.73 39.75
C GLY A 22 -26.61 -8.92 41.14
N GLN A 23 -27.93 -8.80 41.24
CA GLN A 23 -28.64 -9.12 42.48
C GLN A 23 -29.27 -10.51 42.40
N THR A 24 -29.25 -11.21 43.53
CA THR A 24 -30.01 -12.44 43.76
C THR A 24 -30.77 -12.34 45.08
N GLU A 25 -31.54 -13.35 45.44
CA GLU A 25 -32.35 -13.35 46.66
C GLU A 25 -31.69 -14.20 47.76
N ALA A 26 -31.68 -13.67 48.98
CA ALA A 26 -31.40 -14.41 50.21
C ALA A 26 -32.72 -14.73 50.91
N ASP A 27 -32.87 -15.96 51.39
CA ASP A 27 -34.07 -16.42 52.10
C ASP A 27 -33.99 -16.07 53.58
N LEU A 28 -35.13 -15.76 54.19
CA LEU A 28 -35.23 -15.56 55.64
C LEU A 28 -34.80 -16.83 56.39
N ASP A 29 -33.90 -16.69 57.37
CA ASP A 29 -33.56 -17.77 58.27
C ASP A 29 -34.65 -17.95 59.33
N VAL A 30 -35.59 -18.84 59.05
CA VAL A 30 -36.71 -19.17 59.95
C VAL A 30 -36.25 -19.82 61.26
N TYR A 31 -35.01 -20.32 61.34
CA TYR A 31 -34.48 -20.99 62.53
C TYR A 31 -33.74 -20.03 63.46
N ALA A 32 -33.13 -18.97 62.94
CA ALA A 32 -32.35 -18.00 63.73
C ALA A 32 -33.22 -17.16 64.67
N ARG A 33 -34.51 -16.96 64.35
CA ARG A 33 -35.51 -16.20 65.15
C ARG A 33 -35.15 -14.74 65.45
N ASP A 34 -34.07 -14.22 64.87
CA ASP A 34 -33.58 -12.84 65.00
C ASP A 34 -33.87 -11.98 63.77
N GLY A 35 -34.45 -12.57 62.72
CA GLY A 35 -34.75 -11.92 61.45
C GLY A 35 -33.57 -11.89 60.46
N SER A 36 -32.53 -12.68 60.70
CA SER A 36 -31.41 -12.85 59.77
C SER A 36 -31.82 -13.59 58.49
N TYR A 37 -31.01 -13.42 57.43
CA TYR A 37 -31.19 -14.05 56.13
C TYR A 37 -30.03 -15.00 55.86
N LEU A 38 -30.32 -16.09 55.16
CA LEU A 38 -29.36 -17.05 54.64
C LEU A 38 -28.72 -16.48 53.37
N ILE A 39 -27.55 -15.84 53.53
CA ILE A 39 -26.82 -15.26 52.40
C ILE A 39 -26.18 -16.38 51.56
N PRO A 40 -26.52 -16.48 50.26
CA PRO A 40 -25.88 -17.45 49.37
C PRO A 40 -24.36 -17.22 49.28
N GLY A 41 -23.61 -18.30 49.03
CA GLY A 41 -22.16 -18.21 48.85
C GLY A 41 -21.79 -17.23 47.72
N GLY A 42 -20.78 -16.39 47.95
CA GLY A 42 -20.36 -15.35 47.00
C GLY A 42 -21.25 -14.11 46.96
N CYS A 43 -22.23 -14.00 47.87
CA CYS A 43 -23.08 -12.81 47.98
C CYS A 43 -22.72 -11.94 49.20
N ILE A 44 -22.99 -10.65 49.10
CA ILE A 44 -22.85 -9.66 50.19
C ILE A 44 -24.14 -8.87 50.38
N ASP A 45 -24.45 -8.56 51.63
CA ASP A 45 -25.64 -7.78 52.01
C ASP A 45 -25.31 -6.29 52.08
N VAL A 46 -25.19 -5.66 50.91
CA VAL A 46 -24.98 -4.22 50.74
C VAL A 46 -25.82 -3.70 49.58
N GLU A 47 -26.04 -2.39 49.51
CA GLU A 47 -26.69 -1.75 48.37
C GLU A 47 -25.87 -1.97 47.08
N PRO A 48 -26.53 -2.24 45.94
CA PRO A 48 -25.86 -2.46 44.67
C PRO A 48 -25.08 -1.20 44.23
N PRO A 49 -23.98 -1.37 43.49
CA PRO A 49 -23.21 -0.24 42.98
C PRO A 49 -24.06 0.61 42.03
N ALA A 50 -23.78 1.90 41.97
CA ALA A 50 -24.37 2.76 40.96
C ALA A 50 -23.86 2.35 39.58
N ASN A 51 -24.74 2.27 38.59
CA ASN A 51 -24.30 1.97 37.23
C ASN A 51 -23.38 3.09 36.69
N ARG A 52 -22.24 2.70 36.11
CA ARG A 52 -21.28 3.61 35.46
C ARG A 52 -20.84 2.97 34.15
N ASP A 53 -21.25 3.58 33.04
CA ASP A 53 -20.91 3.08 31.71
C ASP A 53 -19.40 2.91 31.55
N GLY A 54 -18.99 1.76 31.01
CA GLY A 54 -17.60 1.40 30.80
C GLY A 54 -16.80 1.11 32.07
N HIS A 55 -17.46 0.85 33.21
CA HIS A 55 -16.80 0.45 34.45
C HIS A 55 -17.46 -0.78 35.07
N ALA A 56 -16.64 -1.65 35.67
CA ALA A 56 -17.08 -2.72 36.54
C ALA A 56 -16.87 -2.31 38.01
N ALA A 57 -17.78 -2.70 38.87
CA ALA A 57 -17.70 -2.42 40.30
C ALA A 57 -17.10 -3.62 41.04
N ARG A 58 -16.01 -3.40 41.79
CA ARG A 58 -15.36 -4.38 42.67
C ARG A 58 -15.64 -4.06 44.12
N TRP A 59 -15.98 -5.06 44.92
CA TRP A 59 -16.16 -4.90 46.36
C TRP A 59 -14.82 -4.95 47.10
N THR A 60 -14.52 -3.94 47.93
CA THR A 60 -13.25 -3.86 48.68
C THR A 60 -13.36 -4.34 50.13
N GLY A 61 -14.54 -4.76 50.57
CA GLY A 61 -14.85 -5.07 51.98
C GLY A 61 -15.53 -3.92 52.72
N SER A 62 -15.36 -2.67 52.27
CA SER A 62 -15.99 -1.48 52.87
C SER A 62 -16.74 -0.61 51.87
N GLY A 63 -16.52 -0.79 50.56
CA GLY A 63 -17.18 -0.02 49.52
C GLY A 63 -16.96 -0.58 48.11
N TRP A 64 -17.56 0.11 47.14
CA TRP A 64 -17.42 -0.20 45.71
C TRP A 64 -16.30 0.62 45.07
N GLU A 65 -15.35 -0.06 44.45
CA GLU A 65 -14.33 0.51 43.58
C GLU A 65 -14.76 0.34 42.11
N TYR A 66 -14.62 1.39 41.30
CA TYR A 66 -15.01 1.34 39.89
C TYR A 66 -13.76 1.23 39.03
N ILE A 67 -13.63 0.10 38.35
CA ILE A 67 -12.49 -0.24 37.50
C ILE A 67 -12.95 -0.11 36.05
N THR A 68 -12.11 0.45 35.19
CA THR A 68 -12.37 0.53 33.75
C THR A 68 -12.69 -0.85 33.19
N ASP A 69 -13.78 -0.96 32.45
CA ASP A 69 -14.20 -2.19 31.80
C ASP A 69 -14.12 -2.01 30.28
N HIS A 70 -13.18 -2.72 29.68
CA HIS A 70 -13.01 -2.80 28.24
C HIS A 70 -13.41 -4.16 27.68
N ARG A 71 -13.96 -5.05 28.51
CA ARG A 71 -14.34 -6.39 28.08
C ARG A 71 -15.31 -6.36 26.91
N GLY A 72 -15.14 -7.31 25.99
CA GLY A 72 -15.93 -7.41 24.76
C GLY A 72 -15.50 -6.41 23.66
N LYS A 73 -14.62 -5.45 23.94
CA LYS A 73 -14.03 -4.60 22.90
C LYS A 73 -12.89 -5.33 22.20
N THR A 74 -12.66 -4.98 20.94
CA THR A 74 -11.50 -5.46 20.17
C THR A 74 -10.29 -4.58 20.44
N ALA A 75 -9.19 -5.21 20.83
CA ALA A 75 -7.85 -4.63 20.87
C ALA A 75 -6.94 -5.39 19.89
N TYR A 76 -5.73 -4.88 19.68
CA TYR A 76 -4.74 -5.43 18.77
C TYR A 76 -3.42 -5.65 19.51
N GLN A 77 -2.81 -6.81 19.32
CA GLN A 77 -1.50 -7.11 19.86
C GLN A 77 -0.44 -6.22 19.22
N THR A 78 0.36 -5.53 20.03
CA THR A 78 1.44 -4.67 19.53
C THR A 78 2.59 -5.47 18.90
N ALA A 79 2.68 -6.77 19.20
CA ALA A 79 3.69 -7.67 18.65
C ALA A 79 3.50 -7.95 17.15
N ASP A 80 2.26 -8.17 16.70
CA ASP A 80 1.96 -8.66 15.35
C ASP A 80 0.67 -8.07 14.73
N GLY A 81 -0.06 -7.22 15.46
CA GLY A 81 -1.31 -6.62 15.01
C GLY A 81 -2.52 -7.56 15.09
N GLN A 82 -2.40 -8.73 15.72
CA GLN A 82 -3.51 -9.67 15.83
C GLN A 82 -4.65 -9.08 16.67
N ALA A 83 -5.87 -9.12 16.13
CA ALA A 83 -7.07 -8.72 16.85
C ALA A 83 -7.38 -9.71 17.98
N VAL A 84 -7.65 -9.19 19.17
CA VAL A 84 -8.06 -9.94 20.36
C VAL A 84 -9.26 -9.27 21.01
N ILE A 85 -10.12 -10.07 21.64
CA ILE A 85 -11.21 -9.54 22.47
C ILE A 85 -10.67 -9.37 23.89
N VAL A 86 -10.86 -8.20 24.47
CA VAL A 86 -10.53 -7.96 25.87
C VAL A 86 -11.48 -8.79 26.74
N ASP A 87 -10.94 -9.60 27.63
CA ASP A 87 -11.67 -10.48 28.54
C ASP A 87 -11.47 -10.11 30.02
N ALA A 88 -10.46 -9.30 30.34
CA ALA A 88 -10.17 -8.79 31.67
C ALA A 88 -10.73 -7.38 31.93
N VAL A 89 -11.11 -7.13 33.18
CA VAL A 89 -11.40 -5.79 33.70
C VAL A 89 -10.09 -5.11 34.06
N GLY A 90 -9.98 -3.81 33.80
CA GLY A 90 -8.79 -3.02 34.11
C GLY A 90 -8.31 -2.17 32.95
N GLU A 91 -7.14 -1.58 33.15
CA GLU A 91 -6.39 -0.95 32.08
C GLU A 91 -5.97 -1.98 31.04
N LEU A 92 -5.88 -1.54 29.79
CA LEU A 92 -5.38 -2.37 28.70
C LEU A 92 -3.91 -2.71 28.97
N SER A 93 -3.53 -3.97 28.78
CA SER A 93 -2.15 -4.40 29.02
C SER A 93 -1.17 -3.75 28.03
N ASP A 94 0.10 -3.57 28.44
CA ASP A 94 1.15 -2.93 27.63
C ASP A 94 1.39 -3.59 26.25
N GLY A 95 0.97 -4.86 26.09
CA GLY A 95 1.05 -5.60 24.84
C GLY A 95 -0.12 -5.36 23.88
N LEU A 96 -1.08 -4.50 24.22
CA LEU A 96 -2.30 -4.29 23.47
C LEU A 96 -2.51 -2.79 23.17
N THR A 97 -3.17 -2.51 22.05
CA THR A 97 -3.66 -1.18 21.68
C THR A 97 -5.07 -1.26 21.11
N PHE A 98 -5.89 -0.21 21.26
CA PHE A 98 -7.16 -0.11 20.54
C PHE A 98 -6.98 0.38 19.10
N ASP A 99 -5.79 0.83 18.74
CA ASP A 99 -5.48 1.26 17.37
C ASP A 99 -5.26 0.04 16.48
N ALA A 100 -6.10 -0.10 15.45
CA ALA A 100 -5.91 -1.15 14.45
C ALA A 100 -4.65 -0.89 13.60
N PRO A 101 -3.86 -1.93 13.28
CA PRO A 101 -2.79 -1.77 12.29
C PRO A 101 -3.41 -1.37 10.94
N PRO A 102 -2.94 -0.30 10.29
CA PRO A 102 -3.48 0.12 8.99
C PRO A 102 -3.34 -0.95 7.90
N SER A 103 -2.30 -1.79 8.00
CA SER A 103 -2.07 -2.95 7.13
C SER A 103 -1.11 -3.93 7.80
N HIS A 104 -1.00 -5.15 7.27
CA HIS A 104 -0.03 -6.17 7.71
C HIS A 104 1.45 -5.75 7.58
N TRP A 105 1.72 -4.70 6.81
CA TRP A 105 3.04 -4.07 6.68
C TRP A 105 3.46 -3.15 7.84
N HIS A 106 2.58 -2.92 8.82
CA HIS A 106 2.89 -2.05 9.95
C HIS A 106 3.36 -2.83 11.17
N THR A 107 4.34 -2.28 11.88
CA THR A 107 4.81 -2.76 13.18
C THR A 107 4.61 -1.69 14.24
N TRP A 108 4.46 -2.09 15.51
CA TRP A 108 4.22 -1.13 16.58
C TRP A 108 5.51 -0.37 16.93
N GLY A 109 5.50 0.96 16.73
CA GLY A 109 6.61 1.86 17.06
C GLY A 109 6.60 2.35 18.52
N GLY A 110 5.92 1.63 19.43
CA GLY A 110 5.80 1.99 20.86
C GLY A 110 4.61 2.89 21.19
N LYS A 111 4.18 3.74 20.26
CA LYS A 111 3.01 4.63 20.43
C LYS A 111 2.02 4.62 19.27
N GLN A 112 2.48 4.25 18.08
CA GLN A 112 1.67 4.18 16.87
C GLN A 112 2.25 3.12 15.93
N TRP A 113 1.42 2.65 15.01
CA TRP A 113 1.84 1.79 13.91
C TRP A 113 2.77 2.54 12.96
N VAL A 114 3.91 1.95 12.64
CA VAL A 114 4.91 2.47 11.69
C VAL A 114 5.09 1.45 10.59
N LEU A 115 5.18 1.90 9.34
CA LEU A 115 5.43 1.01 8.21
C LEU A 115 6.80 0.32 8.40
N ALA A 116 6.84 -1.00 8.27
CA ALA A 116 8.08 -1.76 8.37
C ALA A 116 9.05 -1.33 7.26
N GLU A 117 10.34 -1.22 7.58
CA GLU A 117 11.38 -0.82 6.64
C GLU A 117 11.40 -1.72 5.39
N GLN A 118 11.19 -3.03 5.58
CA GLN A 118 11.09 -3.99 4.48
C GLN A 118 9.90 -3.71 3.55
N ALA A 119 8.76 -3.31 4.11
CA ALA A 119 7.57 -2.98 3.34
C ALA A 119 7.74 -1.65 2.58
N ALA A 120 8.38 -0.67 3.20
CA ALA A 120 8.73 0.59 2.54
C ALA A 120 9.69 0.34 1.35
N ALA A 121 10.68 -0.53 1.54
CA ALA A 121 11.60 -0.93 0.48
C ALA A 121 10.89 -1.66 -0.67
N GLU A 122 9.96 -2.56 -0.35
CA GLU A 122 9.18 -3.29 -1.36
C GLU A 122 8.25 -2.36 -2.14
N GLN A 123 7.54 -1.44 -1.46
CA GLN A 123 6.71 -0.42 -2.12
C GLN A 123 7.55 0.46 -3.05
N LEU A 124 8.72 0.92 -2.60
CA LEU A 124 9.63 1.70 -3.44
C LEU A 124 10.12 0.90 -4.65
N ALA A 125 10.46 -0.38 -4.48
CA ALA A 125 10.90 -1.23 -5.58
C ALA A 125 9.78 -1.43 -6.63
N GLN A 126 8.55 -1.67 -6.18
CA GLN A 126 7.39 -1.80 -7.07
C GLN A 126 7.10 -0.48 -7.82
N ALA A 127 7.14 0.66 -7.11
CA ALA A 127 6.97 1.97 -7.71
C ALA A 127 8.05 2.24 -8.77
N LYS A 128 9.32 1.92 -8.48
CA LYS A 128 10.42 2.04 -9.44
C LYS A 128 10.20 1.15 -10.67
N ALA A 129 9.80 -0.10 -10.48
CA ALA A 129 9.53 -1.01 -11.61
C ALA A 129 8.41 -0.47 -12.53
N ALA A 130 7.30 0.00 -11.94
CA ALA A 130 6.20 0.59 -12.69
C ALA A 130 6.62 1.86 -13.45
N LYS A 131 7.35 2.76 -12.79
CA LYS A 131 7.83 4.00 -13.42
C LYS A 131 8.85 3.73 -14.53
N LEU A 132 9.71 2.73 -14.37
CA LEU A 132 10.63 2.32 -15.44
C LEU A 132 9.89 1.80 -16.67
N ALA A 133 8.83 1.02 -16.47
CA ALA A 133 7.97 0.56 -17.56
C ALA A 133 7.29 1.74 -18.28
N GLU A 134 6.78 2.73 -17.54
CA GLU A 134 6.21 3.96 -18.09
C GLU A 134 7.24 4.77 -18.91
N ILE A 135 8.45 4.99 -18.36
CA ILE A 135 9.55 5.68 -19.04
C ILE A 135 9.87 4.99 -20.37
N ASN A 136 9.99 3.66 -20.37
CA ASN A 136 10.32 2.87 -21.56
C ASN A 136 9.18 2.90 -22.59
N ALA A 137 7.93 2.74 -22.15
CA ALA A 137 6.76 2.75 -23.02
C ALA A 137 6.57 4.13 -23.68
N ALA A 138 6.74 5.21 -22.92
CA ALA A 138 6.65 6.58 -23.45
C ALA A 138 7.77 6.87 -24.47
N ALA A 139 9.00 6.40 -24.24
CA ALA A 139 10.09 6.53 -25.21
C ALA A 139 9.76 5.80 -26.52
N GLN A 140 9.33 4.53 -26.41
CA GLN A 140 8.99 3.72 -27.55
C GLN A 140 7.84 4.33 -28.36
N SER A 141 6.76 4.73 -27.69
CA SER A 141 5.60 5.36 -28.32
C SER A 141 5.98 6.66 -29.04
N TYR A 142 6.82 7.49 -28.43
CA TYR A 142 7.29 8.72 -29.04
C TYR A 142 8.09 8.48 -30.33
N VAL A 143 9.02 7.51 -30.32
CA VAL A 143 9.75 7.11 -31.53
C VAL A 143 8.81 6.55 -32.59
N CYS A 144 7.90 5.64 -32.23
CA CYS A 144 6.94 5.05 -33.16
C CYS A 144 6.08 6.11 -33.85
N GLN A 145 5.58 7.09 -33.08
CA GLN A 145 4.74 8.17 -33.58
C GLN A 145 5.47 9.04 -34.61
N ILE A 146 6.72 9.42 -34.34
CA ILE A 146 7.49 10.30 -35.23
C ILE A 146 8.01 9.54 -36.45
N ALA A 147 8.54 8.34 -36.24
CA ALA A 147 9.09 7.50 -37.31
C ALA A 147 7.99 6.80 -38.14
N LYS A 148 6.73 6.86 -37.68
CA LYS A 148 5.57 6.18 -38.27
C LYS A 148 5.81 4.69 -38.50
N THR A 149 6.50 4.04 -37.56
CA THR A 149 6.85 2.63 -37.69
C THR A 149 5.61 1.74 -37.71
N ASP A 150 4.55 2.15 -37.01
CA ASP A 150 3.33 1.34 -36.86
C ASP A 150 2.54 1.19 -38.18
N ASP A 151 2.74 2.09 -39.13
CA ASP A 151 2.11 2.07 -40.46
C ASP A 151 2.83 1.12 -41.44
N VAL A 152 4.01 0.59 -41.07
CA VAL A 152 4.89 -0.16 -41.96
C VAL A 152 4.99 -1.62 -41.51
N PRO A 153 4.84 -2.62 -42.39
CA PRO A 153 4.99 -4.03 -42.00
C PRO A 153 6.33 -4.37 -41.35
N GLU A 154 6.32 -5.30 -40.40
CA GLU A 154 7.52 -5.69 -39.63
C GLU A 154 8.69 -6.13 -40.53
N PHE A 155 8.42 -6.93 -41.57
CA PHE A 155 9.47 -7.39 -42.49
C PHE A 155 10.17 -6.22 -43.20
N GLU A 156 9.44 -5.14 -43.52
CA GLU A 156 10.02 -3.96 -44.17
C GLU A 156 10.88 -3.18 -43.18
N ARG A 157 10.41 -2.99 -41.94
CA ARG A 157 11.19 -2.34 -40.87
C ARG A 157 12.50 -3.04 -40.59
N GLN A 158 12.52 -4.37 -40.63
CA GLN A 158 13.74 -5.17 -40.46
C GLN A 158 14.79 -4.93 -41.55
N THR A 159 14.38 -4.45 -42.73
CA THR A 159 15.32 -4.08 -43.80
C THR A 159 15.87 -2.67 -43.67
N TRP A 160 15.27 -1.80 -42.84
CA TRP A 160 15.68 -0.40 -42.74
C TRP A 160 17.15 -0.22 -42.33
N PRO A 161 17.70 -0.99 -41.37
CA PRO A 161 19.14 -0.90 -41.05
C PRO A 161 20.04 -1.27 -42.24
N LEU A 162 19.61 -2.23 -43.07
CA LEU A 162 20.36 -2.64 -44.27
C LEU A 162 20.32 -1.53 -45.34
N GLN A 163 19.13 -0.96 -45.59
CA GLN A 163 18.98 0.19 -46.50
C GLN A 163 19.77 1.41 -46.03
N ALA A 164 19.78 1.68 -44.72
CA ALA A 164 20.55 2.76 -44.12
C ALA A 164 22.06 2.55 -44.32
N ASN A 165 22.55 1.32 -44.12
CA ASN A 165 23.96 0.99 -44.34
C ASN A 165 24.37 1.17 -45.80
N GLU A 166 23.56 0.71 -46.76
CA GLU A 166 23.80 0.93 -48.19
C GLU A 166 23.85 2.43 -48.54
N ALA A 167 22.89 3.20 -48.02
CA ALA A 167 22.81 4.63 -48.29
C ALA A 167 24.00 5.40 -47.68
N LEU A 168 24.45 5.04 -46.48
CA LEU A 168 25.64 5.61 -45.83
C LEU A 168 26.93 5.23 -46.57
N ALA A 169 27.05 4.00 -47.05
CA ALA A 169 28.19 3.57 -47.87
C ALA A 169 28.25 4.32 -49.20
N TRP A 170 27.09 4.53 -49.85
CA TRP A 170 26.98 5.31 -51.08
C TRP A 170 27.34 6.79 -50.87
N GLU A 171 26.99 7.38 -49.72
CA GLU A 171 27.42 8.75 -49.37
C GLU A 171 28.94 8.90 -49.34
N GLN A 172 29.65 7.90 -48.82
CA GLN A 172 31.12 7.91 -48.74
C GLN A 172 31.79 7.53 -50.06
N ASN A 173 31.16 6.67 -50.85
CA ASN A 173 31.66 6.20 -52.14
C ASN A 173 30.49 6.04 -53.12
N PRO A 174 30.34 6.94 -54.12
CA PRO A 174 29.25 6.87 -55.10
C PRO A 174 29.20 5.59 -55.93
N SER A 175 30.31 4.85 -56.01
CA SER A 175 30.40 3.55 -56.69
C SER A 175 30.06 2.35 -55.79
N ALA A 176 29.74 2.57 -54.51
CA ALA A 176 29.40 1.51 -53.57
C ALA A 176 28.12 0.77 -54.04
N PRO A 177 28.10 -0.58 -53.94
CA PRO A 177 26.92 -1.35 -54.32
C PRO A 177 25.78 -1.12 -53.31
N THR A 178 24.58 -0.88 -53.83
CA THR A 178 23.35 -0.75 -53.03
C THR A 178 22.29 -1.75 -53.55
N PRO A 179 22.54 -3.07 -53.48
CA PRO A 179 21.69 -4.09 -54.13
C PRO A 179 20.25 -4.07 -53.61
N LEU A 180 20.03 -3.82 -52.32
CA LEU A 180 18.68 -3.77 -51.76
C LEU A 180 17.91 -2.54 -52.27
N LEU A 181 18.54 -1.35 -52.21
CA LEU A 181 17.94 -0.14 -52.77
C LEU A 181 17.75 -0.23 -54.29
N ALA A 182 18.66 -0.91 -55.00
CA ALA A 182 18.55 -1.15 -56.44
C ALA A 182 17.36 -2.04 -56.79
N GLN A 183 17.14 -3.13 -56.04
CA GLN A 183 15.99 -4.00 -56.24
C GLN A 183 14.68 -3.27 -55.93
N ILE A 184 14.62 -2.53 -54.83
CA ILE A 184 13.45 -1.71 -54.47
C ILE A 184 13.17 -0.65 -55.54
N ALA A 185 14.20 0.01 -56.07
CA ALA A 185 14.06 0.99 -57.15
C ALA A 185 13.52 0.34 -58.44
N ALA A 186 14.03 -0.85 -58.80
CA ALA A 186 13.59 -1.60 -59.96
C ALA A 186 12.10 -2.01 -59.84
N ASP A 187 11.71 -2.59 -58.70
CA ASP A 187 10.34 -3.05 -58.46
C ASP A 187 9.34 -1.88 -58.40
N ARG A 188 9.78 -0.71 -57.92
CA ARG A 188 8.97 0.52 -57.87
C ARG A 188 8.99 1.34 -59.16
N GLY A 189 9.87 1.01 -60.10
CA GLY A 189 10.11 1.82 -61.30
C GLY A 189 10.55 3.26 -60.99
N CYS A 190 11.31 3.48 -59.92
CA CYS A 190 11.75 4.81 -59.50
C CYS A 190 13.25 5.02 -59.66
N ASP A 191 13.68 6.28 -59.66
CA ASP A 191 15.08 6.67 -59.74
C ASP A 191 15.90 6.15 -58.53
N LEU A 192 17.01 5.47 -58.81
CA LEU A 192 17.86 4.84 -57.79
C LEU A 192 18.61 5.87 -56.95
N ASP A 193 19.16 6.91 -57.56
CA ASP A 193 19.93 7.93 -56.83
C ASP A 193 19.02 8.78 -55.93
N GLY A 194 17.82 9.13 -56.41
CA GLY A 194 16.78 9.76 -55.61
C GLY A 194 16.30 8.88 -54.47
N LEU A 195 16.21 7.55 -54.65
CA LEU A 195 15.88 6.63 -53.57
C LEU A 195 17.02 6.53 -52.54
N ARG A 196 18.28 6.44 -52.98
CA ARG A 196 19.46 6.44 -52.09
C ARG A 196 19.53 7.71 -51.25
N ALA A 197 19.36 8.88 -51.86
CA ALA A 197 19.35 10.16 -51.15
C ALA A 197 18.23 10.23 -50.10
N LYS A 198 17.03 9.76 -50.42
CA LYS A 198 15.92 9.69 -49.47
C LYS A 198 16.17 8.68 -48.34
N ALA A 199 16.73 7.52 -48.65
CA ALA A 199 17.10 6.51 -47.65
C ALA A 199 18.16 7.07 -46.69
N LEU A 200 19.18 7.75 -47.21
CA LEU A 200 20.21 8.43 -46.43
C LEU A 200 19.62 9.50 -45.50
N GLN A 201 18.77 10.38 -46.03
CA GLN A 201 18.11 11.42 -45.25
C GLN A 201 17.29 10.83 -44.10
N LYS A 202 16.47 9.82 -44.39
CA LYS A 202 15.65 9.14 -43.38
C LYS A 202 16.52 8.42 -42.35
N ALA A 203 17.60 7.76 -42.77
CA ALA A 203 18.54 7.10 -41.88
C ALA A 203 19.15 8.10 -40.87
N LYS A 204 19.62 9.26 -41.36
CA LYS A 204 20.18 10.31 -40.49
C LYS A 204 19.14 10.89 -39.52
N GLN A 205 17.93 11.17 -39.99
CA GLN A 205 16.84 11.67 -39.15
C GLN A 205 16.44 10.67 -38.06
N PHE A 206 16.28 9.39 -38.43
CA PHE A 206 15.95 8.34 -37.49
C PHE A 206 17.07 8.09 -36.47
N ALA A 207 18.34 8.11 -36.91
CA ALA A 207 19.49 8.00 -36.02
C ALA A 207 19.54 9.14 -35.00
N ALA A 208 19.36 10.39 -35.44
CA ALA A 208 19.35 11.57 -34.55
C ALA A 208 18.19 11.52 -33.55
N LEU A 209 16.98 11.17 -34.01
CA LEU A 209 15.81 10.98 -33.16
C LEU A 209 16.08 9.90 -32.10
N SER A 210 16.53 8.72 -32.54
CA SER A 210 16.74 7.56 -31.67
C SER A 210 17.81 7.84 -30.63
N ALA A 211 18.92 8.49 -31.02
CA ALA A 211 19.98 8.89 -30.09
C ALA A 211 19.47 9.89 -29.03
N SER A 212 18.70 10.91 -29.46
CA SER A 212 18.14 11.91 -28.55
C SER A 212 17.15 11.30 -27.55
N VAL A 213 16.23 10.45 -28.02
CA VAL A 213 15.24 9.80 -27.16
C VAL A 213 15.91 8.79 -26.23
N ALA A 214 16.88 8.01 -26.72
CA ALA A 214 17.63 7.08 -25.89
C ALA A 214 18.37 7.81 -24.76
N GLY A 215 19.00 8.95 -25.04
CA GLY A 215 19.67 9.78 -24.04
C GLY A 215 18.70 10.34 -23.00
N GLN A 216 17.55 10.89 -23.43
CA GLN A 216 16.49 11.36 -22.52
C GLN A 216 15.96 10.23 -21.63
N ARG A 217 15.74 9.03 -22.20
CA ARG A 217 15.26 7.85 -21.47
C ARG A 217 16.28 7.40 -20.43
N GLN A 218 17.56 7.38 -20.79
CA GLN A 218 18.65 7.09 -19.85
C GLN A 218 18.69 8.10 -18.70
N ALA A 219 18.58 9.40 -18.99
CA ALA A 219 18.52 10.42 -17.94
C ALA A 219 17.32 10.24 -16.99
N TYR A 220 16.17 9.82 -17.50
CA TYR A 220 15.03 9.47 -16.65
C TYR A 220 15.28 8.20 -15.81
N ALA A 221 15.94 7.19 -16.38
CA ALA A 221 16.32 5.99 -15.64
C ALA A 221 17.31 6.29 -14.50
N ASP A 222 18.30 7.15 -14.75
CA ASP A 222 19.27 7.58 -13.74
C ASP A 222 18.58 8.36 -12.59
N ARG A 223 17.64 9.26 -12.93
CA ARG A 223 16.82 9.98 -11.94
C ARG A 223 15.96 9.02 -11.11
N LEU A 224 15.41 7.99 -11.74
CA LEU A 224 14.60 6.97 -11.08
C LEU A 224 15.44 6.12 -10.12
N GLU A 225 16.66 5.77 -10.50
CA GLU A 225 17.60 5.06 -9.64
C GLU A 225 17.89 5.86 -8.35
N GLN A 226 18.11 7.18 -8.49
CA GLN A 226 18.40 8.11 -7.39
C GLN A 226 17.18 8.41 -6.49
N ALA A 227 15.96 8.06 -6.89
CA ALA A 227 14.77 8.29 -6.07
C ALA A 227 14.79 7.43 -4.79
N GLN A 228 14.59 8.06 -3.64
CA GLN A 228 14.71 7.43 -2.32
C GLN A 228 13.37 7.05 -1.68
N ASP A 229 12.28 7.53 -2.26
CA ASP A 229 10.92 7.40 -1.73
C ASP A 229 9.93 7.41 -2.90
N VAL A 230 8.70 6.98 -2.63
CA VAL A 230 7.65 6.84 -3.65
C VAL A 230 7.29 8.20 -4.25
N ASP A 231 7.23 9.26 -3.44
CA ASP A 231 6.92 10.61 -3.90
C ASP A 231 7.91 11.10 -4.97
N LYS A 232 9.21 10.87 -4.77
CA LYS A 232 10.24 11.19 -5.77
C LYS A 232 10.12 10.36 -7.04
N VAL A 233 9.69 9.10 -6.94
CA VAL A 233 9.40 8.26 -8.11
C VAL A 233 8.21 8.82 -8.88
N GLU A 234 7.13 9.19 -8.19
CA GLU A 234 5.91 9.73 -8.80
C GLU A 234 6.14 11.10 -9.45
N ALA A 235 7.03 11.93 -8.88
CA ALA A 235 7.42 13.21 -9.45
C ALA A 235 8.13 13.09 -10.82
N ILE A 236 8.58 11.90 -11.23
CA ILE A 236 9.17 11.67 -12.55
C ILE A 236 8.05 11.55 -13.59
N SER A 237 7.94 12.57 -14.43
CA SER A 237 7.05 12.61 -15.59
C SER A 237 7.87 12.53 -16.89
N PRO A 238 7.92 11.38 -17.57
CA PRO A 238 8.70 11.23 -18.80
C PRO A 238 8.02 11.96 -19.96
N VAL A 239 8.69 12.98 -20.49
CA VAL A 239 8.27 13.71 -21.69
C VAL A 239 9.47 13.78 -22.63
N TYR A 240 9.27 13.34 -23.86
CA TYR A 240 10.34 13.27 -24.85
C TYR A 240 10.22 14.40 -25.86
N HIS A 241 11.37 14.91 -26.28
CA HIS A 241 11.49 16.00 -27.23
C HIS A 241 12.37 15.63 -28.41
N LEU A 242 12.14 16.28 -29.55
CA LEU A 242 13.00 16.16 -30.73
C LEU A 242 14.40 16.71 -30.42
N PRO A 243 15.46 16.20 -31.10
CA PRO A 243 16.78 16.79 -31.00
C PRO A 243 16.74 18.26 -31.36
N GLN A 244 17.17 19.13 -30.45
CA GLN A 244 17.44 20.52 -30.76
C GLN A 244 18.68 20.56 -31.65
N LEU A 245 18.51 20.88 -32.93
CA LEU A 245 19.63 21.25 -33.79
C LEU A 245 20.20 22.54 -33.19
N LYS A 246 21.40 22.48 -32.60
CA LYS A 246 22.15 23.70 -32.37
C LYS A 246 22.46 24.25 -33.75
N GLU A 247 21.87 25.40 -34.09
CA GLU A 247 22.43 26.24 -35.14
C GLU A 247 23.81 26.65 -34.62
N ASP A 248 24.87 26.15 -35.27
CA ASP A 248 26.23 26.56 -34.96
C ASP A 248 26.35 28.07 -35.29
N ASP A 249 26.60 28.88 -34.25
CA ASP A 249 27.03 30.29 -34.34
C ASP A 249 28.48 30.41 -34.85
#